data_AF-A0AAP8PNJ0-F1
#
_entry.id   AF-A0AAP8PNJ0-F1
#
_cell.length_a   1.000
_cell.length_b   1.000
_cell.length_c   1.000
_cell.angle_alpha   90.00
_cell.angle_beta   90.00
_cell.angle_gamma   90.00
#
_symmetry.space_group_name_H-M   'P 1'
#
loop_
_entity.id
_entity.type
_entity.pdbx_description
1 polymer ?
#
loop_
_entity_poly.entity_id
_entity_poly.type
_entity_poly.pdbx_seq_one_letter_code
_entity_poly.pdbx_strand_id
1 'polypeptide(L)'
;MQKPINWIIPILFTPLLSLVIWLVTDALFINIAFYVSIILFIVSFILIIIQDGVLDATSYGFRRIRYQLSSKKRRTEIEKDSFFNPKEAKKVHYHVYPIFKTAAICNVCYLILNLIIALTL
;
A
#
# COMPACT_ATOMS: atom_id res chain seq x y z
N MET A 1 22.07 9.42 3.63
CA MET A 1 22.12 8.64 4.88
C MET A 1 20.85 7.80 4.99
N GLN A 2 20.93 6.48 4.80
CA GLN A 2 19.80 5.58 5.07
C GLN A 2 19.60 5.51 6.59
N LYS A 3 18.45 5.98 7.09
CA LYS A 3 18.10 5.82 8.50
C LYS A 3 17.97 4.32 8.80
N PRO A 4 18.43 3.85 9.97
CA PRO A 4 18.27 2.46 10.35
C PRO A 4 16.79 2.09 10.32
N ILE A 5 16.48 0.94 9.72
CA ILE A 5 15.12 0.42 9.62
C ILE A 5 14.62 0.12 11.03
N ASN A 6 13.62 0.89 11.49
CA ASN A 6 13.06 0.72 12.81
C ASN A 6 11.91 -0.30 12.78
N TRP A 7 12.22 -1.55 13.13
CA TRP A 7 11.25 -2.65 13.22
C TRP A 7 10.41 -2.59 14.49
N ILE A 8 10.87 -1.90 15.54
CA ILE A 8 10.23 -1.90 16.86
C ILE A 8 8.85 -1.26 16.80
N ILE A 9 8.73 -0.13 16.10
CA ILE A 9 7.47 0.62 15.96
C ILE A 9 6.37 -0.26 15.33
N PRO A 10 6.54 -0.82 14.11
CA PRO A 10 5.48 -1.61 13.48
C PRO A 10 5.16 -2.90 14.23
N ILE A 11 6.15 -3.52 14.90
CA ILE A 11 5.94 -4.70 15.73
C ILE A 11 5.05 -4.37 16.93
N LEU A 12 5.33 -3.28 17.66
CA LEU A 12 4.56 -2.95 18.86
C LEU A 12 3.22 -2.28 18.54
N PHE A 13 3.10 -1.60 17.41
CA PHE A 13 1.92 -0.83 17.08
C PHE A 13 0.66 -1.70 16.94
N THR A 14 0.74 -2.81 16.21
CA THR A 14 -0.39 -3.73 15.99
C THR A 14 -0.96 -4.33 17.29
N PRO A 15 -0.17 -4.94 18.18
CA PRO A 15 -0.69 -5.50 19.43
C PRO A 15 -1.17 -4.41 20.40
N LEU A 16 -0.50 -3.26 20.48
CA LEU A 16 -0.96 -2.14 21.33
C LEU A 16 -2.30 -1.59 20.85
N LEU A 17 -2.47 -1.39 19.55
CA LEU A 17 -3.74 -0.93 18.99
C LEU A 17 -4.85 -1.96 19.22
N SER A 18 -4.54 -3.25 19.05
CA SER A 18 -5.48 -4.34 19.31
C SER A 18 -5.89 -4.39 20.78
N LEU A 19 -4.96 -4.17 21.71
CA LEU A 19 -5.22 -4.10 23.14
C LEU A 19 -6.14 -2.92 23.48
N VAL A 20 -5.88 -1.73 22.94
CA VAL A 20 -6.73 -0.56 23.17
C VAL A 20 -8.17 -0.79 22.68
N ILE A 21 -8.34 -1.41 21.51
CA ILE A 21 -9.67 -1.73 20.96
C ILE A 21 -10.37 -2.80 21.79
N TRP A 22 -9.62 -3.81 22.26
CA TRP A 22 -10.15 -4.86 23.11
C TRP A 22 -10.66 -4.35 24.46
N LEU A 23 -9.98 -3.37 25.07
CA LEU A 23 -10.41 -2.77 26.35
C LEU A 23 -11.81 -2.12 26.29
N VAL A 24 -12.32 -1.83 25.09
CA VAL A 24 -13.62 -1.17 24.88
C VAL A 24 -14.62 -2.04 24.12
N THR A 25 -14.31 -3.33 23.88
CA THR A 25 -15.18 -4.24 23.12
C THR A 25 -15.29 -5.61 23.79
N ASP A 26 -16.48 -6.23 23.72
CA ASP A 26 -16.74 -7.56 24.28
C ASP A 26 -16.34 -8.72 23.35
N ALA A 27 -15.56 -8.44 22.30
CA ALA A 27 -15.13 -9.45 21.34
C ALA A 27 -13.88 -10.21 21.81
N LEU A 28 -13.71 -11.45 21.32
CA LEU A 28 -12.48 -12.20 21.55
C LEU A 28 -11.27 -11.43 21.03
N PHE A 29 -10.21 -11.34 21.85
CA PHE A 29 -8.99 -10.62 21.52
C PHE A 29 -8.39 -11.06 20.17
N ILE A 30 -8.43 -12.36 19.86
CA ILE A 30 -7.92 -12.91 18.60
C ILE A 30 -8.65 -12.34 17.37
N ASN A 31 -9.96 -12.12 17.46
CA ASN A 31 -10.74 -11.55 16.35
C ASN A 31 -10.34 -10.10 16.13
N ILE A 32 -10.17 -9.33 17.21
CA ILE A 32 -9.73 -7.94 17.15
C ILE A 32 -8.32 -7.85 16.57
N ALA A 33 -7.39 -8.66 17.07
CA ALA A 33 -6.01 -8.71 16.57
C ALA A 33 -5.97 -9.07 15.08
N PHE A 34 -6.83 -9.98 14.63
CA PHE A 34 -6.97 -10.33 13.22
C PHE A 34 -7.48 -9.15 12.38
N TYR A 35 -8.57 -8.49 12.80
CA TYR A 35 -9.12 -7.32 12.09
C TYR A 35 -8.18 -6.12 12.07
N VAL A 36 -7.48 -5.84 13.17
CA VAL A 36 -6.49 -4.77 13.22
C VAL A 36 -5.34 -5.08 12.26
N SER A 37 -4.84 -6.33 12.27
CA SER A 37 -3.74 -6.75 11.39
C SER A 37 -4.13 -6.67 9.91
N ILE A 38 -5.36 -7.07 9.53
CA ILE A 38 -5.80 -7.00 8.12
C ILE A 38 -5.95 -5.56 7.65
N ILE A 39 -6.52 -4.67 8.49
CA ILE A 39 -6.69 -3.26 8.16
C ILE A 39 -5.32 -2.59 7.99
N LEU A 40 -4.41 -2.80 8.95
CA LEU A 40 -3.06 -2.22 8.88
C LEU A 40 -2.25 -2.78 7.71
N PHE A 41 -2.42 -4.07 7.38
CA PHE A 41 -1.83 -4.65 6.18
C PHE A 41 -2.34 -3.95 4.91
N ILE A 42 -3.66 -3.81 4.75
CA ILE A 42 -4.26 -3.16 3.56
C ILE A 42 -3.78 -1.71 3.44
N VAL A 43 -3.82 -0.94 4.54
CA VAL A 43 -3.40 0.46 4.54
C VAL A 43 -1.91 0.59 4.20
N SER A 44 -1.05 -0.19 4.86
CA SER A 44 0.39 -0.16 4.57
C SER A 44 0.72 -0.59 3.14
N PHE A 45 0.00 -1.58 2.61
CA PHE A 45 0.16 -2.03 1.23
C PHE A 45 -0.26 -0.98 0.21
N ILE A 46 -1.39 -0.29 0.42
CA ILE A 46 -1.83 0.83 -0.43
C ILE A 46 -0.78 1.95 -0.41
N LEU A 47 -0.23 2.28 0.76
CA LEU A 47 0.80 3.31 0.89
C LEU A 47 2.09 2.92 0.15
N ILE A 48 2.49 1.64 0.18
CA ILE A 48 3.61 1.13 -0.61
C ILE A 48 3.33 1.32 -2.11
N ILE A 49 2.16 0.90 -2.61
CA ILE A 49 1.78 1.02 -4.03
C ILE A 49 1.83 2.48 -4.50
N ILE A 50 1.32 3.40 -3.69
CA ILE A 50 1.34 4.84 -3.98
C ILE A 50 2.78 5.37 -4.01
N GLN A 51 3.61 4.96 -3.05
CA GLN A 51 4.99 5.43 -2.93
C GLN A 51 5.92 4.84 -3.97
N ASP A 52 5.75 3.57 -4.33
CA ASP A 52 6.49 2.89 -5.41
C ASP A 52 6.18 3.50 -6.79
N GLY A 53 5.16 4.37 -6.89
CA GLY A 53 4.78 5.00 -8.14
C GLY A 53 4.11 4.04 -9.13
N VAL A 54 3.69 2.86 -8.66
CA VAL A 54 3.01 1.85 -9.49
C VAL A 54 1.78 2.48 -10.13
N LEU A 55 0.99 3.26 -9.38
CA LEU A 55 -0.18 3.95 -9.91
C LEU A 55 0.17 5.01 -10.97
N ASP A 56 1.30 5.71 -10.83
CA ASP A 56 1.77 6.66 -11.84
C ASP A 56 2.17 5.91 -13.12
N ALA A 57 2.90 4.79 -13.03
CA ALA A 57 3.27 3.95 -14.17
C ALA A 57 2.05 3.30 -14.85
N THR A 58 1.11 2.78 -14.06
CA THR A 58 -0.16 2.23 -14.55
C THR A 58 -1.00 3.31 -15.23
N SER A 59 -1.08 4.53 -14.66
CA SER A 59 -1.80 5.64 -15.28
C SER A 59 -1.20 6.04 -16.64
N TYR A 60 0.13 5.99 -16.78
CA TYR A 60 0.81 6.21 -18.06
C TYR A 60 0.45 5.12 -19.08
N GLY A 61 0.46 3.84 -18.67
CA GLY A 61 0.04 2.73 -19.51
C GLY A 61 -1.39 2.90 -20.04
N PHE A 62 -2.33 3.27 -19.18
CA PHE A 62 -3.71 3.55 -19.59
C PHE A 62 -3.84 4.75 -20.53
N ARG A 63 -3.05 5.81 -20.34
CA ARG A 63 -3.02 6.96 -21.27
C ARG A 63 -2.55 6.53 -22.66
N ARG A 64 -1.50 5.69 -22.73
CA ARG A 64 -0.99 5.15 -24.01
C ARG A 64 -2.03 4.26 -24.70
N ILE A 65 -2.72 3.39 -23.96
CA ILE A 65 -3.80 2.57 -24.51
C ILE A 65 -4.93 3.45 -25.05
N ARG A 66 -5.36 4.47 -24.29
CA ARG A 66 -6.40 5.40 -24.71
C ARG A 66 -5.99 6.19 -25.97
N TYR A 67 -4.72 6.60 -26.07
CA TYR A 67 -4.17 7.22 -27.27
C TYR A 67 -4.22 6.28 -28.48
N GLN A 68 -3.81 5.02 -28.31
CA GLN A 68 -3.89 4.01 -29.36
C GLN A 68 -5.32 3.68 -29.79
N LEU A 69 -6.31 3.79 -28.91
CA LEU A 69 -7.72 3.58 -29.26
C LEU A 69 -8.41 4.84 -29.81
N SER A 70 -7.74 5.98 -29.82
CA SER A 70 -8.30 7.25 -30.33
C SER A 70 -8.26 7.32 -31.86
N SER A 71 -9.27 8.00 -32.46
CA SER A 71 -9.33 8.26 -33.90
C SER A 71 -8.19 9.18 -34.37
N LYS A 72 -7.82 9.13 -35.65
CA LYS A 72 -6.72 9.95 -36.22
C LYS A 72 -6.88 11.46 -35.92
N LYS A 73 -8.08 12.01 -36.06
CA LYS A 73 -8.39 13.43 -35.76
C LYS A 73 -8.17 13.78 -34.28
N ARG A 74 -8.55 12.86 -33.38
CA ARG A 74 -8.40 13.04 -31.93
C ARG A 74 -6.95 12.84 -31.47
N ARG A 75 -6.18 11.96 -32.14
CA ARG A 75 -4.75 11.79 -31.86
C ARG A 75 -3.97 13.08 -32.11
N THR A 76 -4.20 13.79 -33.21
CA THR A 76 -3.54 15.06 -33.51
C THR A 76 -3.84 16.18 -32.51
N GLU A 77 -4.98 16.11 -31.81
CA GLU A 77 -5.33 17.03 -30.72
C GLU A 77 -4.65 16.61 -29.40
N ILE A 78 -4.62 15.30 -29.12
CA ILE A 78 -4.02 14.72 -27.90
C ILE A 78 -2.48 14.78 -27.92
N GLU A 79 -1.85 14.69 -29.09
CA GLU A 79 -0.39 14.67 -29.25
C GLU A 79 0.28 15.99 -28.82
N LYS A 80 -0.49 17.09 -28.88
CA LYS A 80 -0.08 18.42 -28.41
C LYS A 80 -0.28 18.63 -26.90
N ASP A 81 -1.01 17.73 -26.24
CA ASP A 81 -1.30 17.84 -24.82
C ASP A 81 -0.19 17.17 -23.99
N SER A 82 0.51 17.98 -23.20
CA SER A 82 1.59 17.56 -22.30
C SER A 82 1.11 16.58 -21.22
N PHE A 83 -0.18 16.54 -20.91
CA PHE A 83 -0.77 15.59 -19.98
C PHE A 83 -0.95 14.18 -20.58
N PHE A 84 -1.34 14.09 -21.86
CA PHE A 84 -1.60 12.80 -22.51
C PHE A 84 -0.36 12.21 -23.20
N ASN A 85 0.60 13.05 -23.60
CA ASN A 85 1.88 12.65 -24.17
C ASN A 85 3.07 13.20 -23.35
N PRO A 86 3.22 12.79 -22.07
CA PRO A 86 4.35 13.26 -21.28
C PRO A 86 5.65 12.70 -21.88
N LYS A 87 6.56 13.60 -22.28
CA LYS A 87 7.87 13.25 -22.86
C LYS A 87 8.88 12.74 -21.83
N GLU A 88 8.57 12.92 -20.55
CA GLU A 88 9.41 12.54 -19.42
C GLU A 88 8.58 11.83 -18.35
N ALA A 89 9.21 10.93 -17.60
CA ALA A 89 8.60 10.30 -16.44
C ALA A 89 8.30 11.37 -15.37
N LYS A 90 7.07 11.37 -14.85
CA LYS A 90 6.56 12.38 -13.89
C LYS A 90 7.43 12.55 -12.63
N LYS A 91 8.17 11.51 -12.23
CA LYS A 91 9.22 11.54 -11.18
C LYS A 91 10.33 10.55 -11.52
N VAL A 92 11.59 11.00 -11.42
CA VAL A 92 12.79 10.18 -11.72
C VAL A 92 13.14 9.24 -10.56
N HIS A 93 12.78 9.60 -9.32
CA HIS A 93 13.01 8.79 -8.13
C HIS A 93 11.75 8.72 -7.27
N TYR A 94 11.26 7.50 -7.06
CA TYR A 94 10.24 7.20 -6.06
C TYR A 94 10.95 6.82 -4.76
N HIS A 95 10.77 7.63 -3.71
CA HIS A 95 11.31 7.30 -2.39
C HIS A 95 10.24 6.58 -1.59
N VAL A 96 10.51 5.32 -1.26
CA VAL A 96 9.59 4.46 -0.55
C VAL A 96 10.07 4.38 0.88
N TYR A 97 9.26 4.86 1.81
CA TYR A 97 9.66 4.87 3.20
C TYR A 97 9.70 3.43 3.74
N PRO A 98 10.82 2.98 4.32
CA PRO A 98 10.99 1.61 4.75
C PRO A 98 10.00 1.18 5.85
N ILE A 99 9.45 2.15 6.60
CA ILE A 99 8.47 1.89 7.67
C ILE A 99 7.18 1.23 7.18
N PHE A 100 6.73 1.55 5.95
CA PHE A 100 5.51 0.95 5.40
C PHE A 100 5.78 -0.48 4.93
N LYS A 101 6.98 -0.75 4.38
CA LYS A 101 7.42 -2.10 4.03
C LYS A 101 7.51 -3.00 5.26
N THR A 102 8.14 -2.51 6.33
CA THR A 102 8.21 -3.28 7.59
C THR A 102 6.84 -3.45 8.23
N ALA A 103 5.98 -2.43 8.23
CA ALA A 103 4.60 -2.55 8.70
C ALA A 103 3.80 -3.60 7.93
N ALA A 104 3.89 -3.64 6.60
CA ALA A 104 3.21 -4.65 5.79
C ALA A 104 3.68 -6.07 6.15
N ILE A 105 5.00 -6.29 6.23
CA ILE A 105 5.58 -7.59 6.59
C ILE A 105 5.14 -8.02 8.00
N CYS A 106 5.25 -7.14 8.99
CA CYS A 106 4.82 -7.44 10.37
C CYS A 106 3.34 -7.83 10.43
N ASN A 107 2.46 -7.09 9.75
CA ASN A 107 1.03 -7.40 9.76
C ASN A 107 0.70 -8.71 9.03
N VAL A 108 1.44 -9.08 7.96
CA VAL A 108 1.32 -10.43 7.37
C VAL A 108 1.70 -11.52 8.38
N CYS A 109 2.81 -11.34 9.09
CA CYS A 109 3.21 -12.28 10.14
C CYS A 109 2.13 -12.41 11.22
N TYR A 110 1.55 -11.29 11.69
CA TYR A 110 0.45 -11.33 12.65
C TYR A 110 -0.80 -12.03 12.11
N LEU A 111 -1.16 -11.82 10.85
CA LEU A 111 -2.29 -12.53 10.21
C LEU A 111 -2.06 -14.05 10.21
N ILE A 112 -0.86 -14.49 9.82
CA ILE A 112 -0.51 -15.92 9.81
C ILE A 112 -0.55 -16.48 11.23
N LEU A 113 0.03 -15.77 12.21
CA LEU A 113 0.01 -16.20 13.62
C LEU A 113 -1.42 -16.30 14.17
N ASN A 114 -2.26 -15.29 13.92
CA ASN A 114 -3.65 -15.31 14.34
C ASN A 114 -4.43 -16.46 13.69
N LEU A 115 -4.17 -16.76 12.41
CA LEU A 115 -4.77 -17.91 11.72
C LEU A 115 -4.35 -19.24 12.36
N ILE A 116 -3.06 -19.41 12.65
CA ILE A 116 -2.54 -20.61 13.32
C ILE A 116 -3.20 -20.77 14.68
N ILE A 117 -3.23 -19.72 15.51
CA ILE A 117 -3.85 -19.77 16.84
C ILE A 117 -5.33 -20.12 16.72
N ALA A 118 -6.06 -19.48 15.80
CA ALA A 118 -7.48 -19.73 15.58
C ALA A 118 -7.79 -21.16 15.10
N LEU A 119 -6.86 -21.82 14.41
CA LEU A 119 -7.01 -23.22 13.99
C LEU A 119 -6.63 -24.21 15.10
N THR A 120 -5.81 -23.79 16.06
CA THR A 120 -5.39 -24.63 17.19
C THR A 120 -6.29 -24.53 18.42
N LEU A 121 -7.14 -23.49 18.49
CA LEU A 121 -8.07 -23.22 19.57
C LEU A 121 -9.45 -23.82 19.26
#